data_AF-A0AAP5N5H2-F1
#
_entry.id   AF-A0AAP5N5H2-F1
#
_cell.length_a   1.000
_cell.length_b   1.000
_cell.length_c   1.000
_cell.angle_alpha   90.00
_cell.angle_beta   90.00
_cell.angle_gamma   90.00
#
_symmetry.space_group_name_H-M   'P 1'
#
loop_
_entity.id
_entity.type
_entity.pdbx_description
1 polymer ?
#
loop_
_entity_poly.entity_id
_entity_poly.type
_entity_poly.pdbx_seq_one_letter_code
_entity_poly.pdbx_strand_id
1 'polypeptide(L)' 'MATLKDIAELAHVSISTVSRVLNNDQGDSGCGT' A
#
# COMPACT_ATOMS: atom_id res chain seq x y z
N MET A 1 -1.42 -17.16 -1.25
CA MET A 1 -2.08 -16.00 -1.91
C MET A 1 -2.13 -14.91 -0.86
N ALA A 2 -1.26 -13.90 -0.95
CA ALA A 2 -1.22 -12.83 0.05
C ALA A 2 -2.45 -11.92 -0.13
N THR A 3 -3.14 -11.61 0.95
CA THR A 3 -4.31 -10.72 0.94
C THR A 3 -3.93 -9.37 1.55
N LEU A 4 -4.74 -8.34 1.29
CA LEU A 4 -4.55 -7.03 1.93
C LEU A 4 -4.56 -7.10 3.46
N LYS A 5 -5.28 -8.08 4.02
CA LYS A 5 -5.31 -8.35 5.46
C LYS A 5 -3.96 -8.88 5.96
N ASP A 6 -3.37 -9.83 5.26
CA ASP A 6 -2.07 -10.42 5.61
C ASP A 6 -0.97 -9.34 5.65
N ILE A 7 -0.95 -8.47 4.65
CA ILE A 7 -0.03 -7.33 4.56
C ILE A 7 -0.29 -6.31 5.68
N ALA A 8 -1.57 -6.02 5.97
CA ALA A 8 -1.96 -5.10 7.03
C ALA A 8 -1.54 -5.61 8.41
N GLU A 9 -1.68 -6.92 8.66
CA GLU A 9 -1.26 -7.56 9.90
C GLU A 9 0.27 -7.58 10.04
N LEU A 10 1.00 -7.91 8.97
CA LEU A 10 2.47 -7.89 8.96
C LEU A 10 3.06 -6.49 9.17
N ALA A 11 2.47 -5.48 8.52
CA ALA A 11 2.92 -4.10 8.63
C ALA A 11 2.32 -3.36 9.85
N HIS A 12 1.47 -4.03 10.64
CA HIS A 12 0.78 -3.48 11.80
C HIS A 12 0.03 -2.17 11.50
N VAL A 13 -0.66 -2.14 10.36
CA VAL A 13 -1.45 -1.00 9.88
C VAL A 13 -2.87 -1.44 9.51
N SER A 14 -3.80 -0.50 9.36
CA SER A 14 -5.14 -0.82 8.87
C SER A 14 -5.12 -1.20 7.38
N ILE A 15 -6.04 -2.07 6.98
CA ILE A 15 -6.26 -2.45 5.57
C ILE A 15 -6.48 -1.21 4.68
N SER A 16 -7.15 -0.17 5.19
CA SER A 16 -7.35 1.11 4.49
C SER A 16 -6.04 1.84 4.20
N THR A 17 -5.03 1.72 5.08
CA THR A 17 -3.70 2.29 4.86
C THR A 17 -2.98 1.54 3.76
N VAL A 18 -3.01 0.20 3.77
CA VAL A 18 -2.43 -0.63 2.70
C VAL A 18 -3.12 -0.34 1.36
N SER A 19 -4.44 -0.22 1.35
CA SER A 19 -5.22 0.14 0.16
C SER A 19 -4.86 1.52 -0.37
N ARG A 20 -4.69 2.52 0.51
CA ARG A 20 -4.24 3.87 0.09
C ARG A 20 -2.84 3.82 -0.51
N VAL A 21 -1.90 3.13 0.11
CA VAL A 21 -0.52 3.02 -0.38
C VAL A 21 -0.52 2.36 -1.75
N LEU A 22 -1.12 1.18 -1.90
CA LEU A 22 -1.19 0.49 -3.19
C LEU A 22 -1.93 1.28 -4.29
N ASN A 23 -2.94 2.07 -3.91
CA ASN A 23 -3.69 2.91 -4.85
C ASN A 23 -2.95 4.22 -5.17
N ASN A 24 -2.06 4.69 -4.31
CA ASN A 24 -1.29 5.93 -4.49
C ASN A 24 0.07 5.66 -5.17
N ASP A 25 0.64 4.46 -4.97
CA ASP A 25 1.90 4.00 -5.55
C ASP A 25 1.84 3.81 -7.08
N GLN A 26 0.63 3.75 -7.66
CA GLN A 26 0.44 3.75 -9.12
C GLN A 26 0.59 5.16 -9.77
N GLY A 27 0.85 6.20 -8.96
CA GLY A 27 0.84 7.60 -9.39
C GLY A 27 2.17 8.34 -9.39
N ASP A 28 3.28 7.76 -8.91
CA ASP A 28 4.58 8.44 -8.90
C ASP A 28 5.59 7.74 -9.82
N SER A 29 5.36 7.86 -11.12
CA SER A 29 6.45 7.95 -12.11
C SER A 29 6.95 9.41 -12.12
N GLY A 30 7.41 9.89 -10.96
CA GLY A 30 7.80 11.27 -10.71
C GLY A 30 9.25 11.42 -10.29
N CYS A 31 10.19 10.81 -11.01
CA CYS A 31 11.57 11.30 -11.00
C CYS A 31 11.58 12.71 -11.60
N GLY A 32 11.43 13.70 -10.72
CA GLY A 32 11.37 15.12 -11.03
C GLY A 32 11.99 15.92 -9.89
N THR A 33 13.24 15.61 -9.55
CA THR A 33 14.15 16.53 -8.85
C THR A 33 15.57 16.28 -9.32
#